data_AF-A0A951K1X1-F1
#
_entry.id   AF-A0A951K1X1-F1
#
_cell.length_a   1.000
_cell.length_b   1.000
_cell.length_c   1.000
_cell.angle_alpha   90.00
_cell.angle_beta   90.00
_cell.angle_gamma   90.00
#
_symmetry.space_group_name_H-M   'P 1'
#
loop_
_entity.id
_entity.type
_entity.pdbx_description
1 polymer ?
#
loop_
_entity_poly.entity_id
_entity_poly.type
_entity_poly.pdbx_seq_one_letter_code
_entity_poly.pdbx_strand_id
1 'polypeptide(L)'
;MVVVIAAVALAAVFAIAAVAIGRESTRLAAEPPRPVFDLDEAVDWVAGEIPFDVAAVLSHDDVRQILQWSLAHLRSRALSGNGSDPAAVGDSVVVGEEESVEYVLDRARAAGSDYSRAQVKAVLDAQLAYLQAIGAAGPASPEDVVDE
;
A
#
# COMPACT_ATOMS: atom_id res chain seq x y z
N MET A 1 58.70 17.80 -2.79
CA MET A 1 58.37 16.38 -2.48
C MET A 1 57.18 16.27 -1.53
N VAL A 2 57.23 16.88 -0.33
CA VAL A 2 56.12 16.84 0.66
C VAL A 2 54.79 17.34 0.10
N VAL A 3 54.77 18.47 -0.61
CA VAL A 3 53.54 19.04 -1.19
C VAL A 3 52.91 18.11 -2.23
N VAL A 4 53.73 17.47 -3.06
CA VAL A 4 53.25 16.52 -4.09
C VAL A 4 52.64 15.29 -3.42
N ILE A 5 53.30 14.75 -2.39
CA ILE A 5 52.79 13.61 -1.62
C ILE A 5 51.45 13.97 -0.95
N ALA A 6 51.35 15.15 -0.33
CA ALA A 6 50.13 15.62 0.30
C ALA A 6 48.97 15.77 -0.70
N ALA A 7 49.25 16.32 -1.90
CA ALA A 7 48.25 16.47 -2.95
C ALA A 7 47.75 15.11 -3.46
N VAL A 8 48.65 14.14 -3.66
CA VAL A 8 48.29 12.78 -4.09
C VAL A 8 47.46 12.05 -3.02
N ALA A 9 47.85 12.17 -1.75
CA ALA A 9 47.09 11.57 -0.65
C ALA A 9 45.68 12.18 -0.55
N LEU A 10 45.55 13.51 -0.68
CA LEU A 10 44.25 14.18 -0.68
C LEU A 10 43.37 13.72 -1.84
N ALA A 11 43.93 13.64 -3.05
CA ALA A 11 43.21 13.16 -4.23
C ALA A 11 42.76 11.71 -4.07
N ALA A 12 43.59 10.84 -3.49
CA ALA A 12 43.24 9.45 -3.23
C ALA A 12 42.09 9.33 -2.21
N VAL A 13 42.11 10.11 -1.13
CA VAL A 13 41.02 10.13 -0.14
C VAL A 13 39.72 10.60 -0.77
N PHE A 14 39.75 11.67 -1.58
CA PHE A 14 38.57 12.16 -2.30
C PHE A 14 38.02 11.14 -3.28
N ALA A 15 38.88 10.44 -4.02
CA ALA A 15 38.47 9.41 -4.96
C ALA A 15 37.77 8.24 -4.23
N ILE A 16 38.33 7.76 -3.12
CA ILE A 16 37.73 6.69 -2.32
C ILE A 16 36.37 7.14 -1.75
N ALA A 17 36.28 8.36 -1.22
CA ALA A 17 35.03 8.91 -0.69
C ALA A 17 33.96 9.05 -1.79
N ALA A 18 34.32 9.56 -2.97
CA ALA A 18 33.40 9.71 -4.09
C ALA A 18 32.87 8.35 -4.58
N VAL A 19 33.71 7.32 -4.65
CA VAL A 19 33.28 5.97 -5.02
C VAL A 19 32.36 5.38 -3.95
N ALA A 20 32.67 5.54 -2.67
CA ALA A 20 31.84 5.04 -1.59
C ALA A 20 30.44 5.69 -1.60
N ILE A 21 30.39 7.02 -1.67
CA ILE A 21 29.14 7.79 -1.71
C ILE A 21 28.36 7.48 -3.00
N GLY A 22 29.04 7.38 -4.14
CA GLY A 22 28.41 7.07 -5.43
C GLY A 22 27.75 5.70 -5.41
N ARG A 23 28.45 4.67 -4.92
CA ARG A 23 27.91 3.31 -4.79
C ARG A 23 26.70 3.25 -3.87
N GLU A 24 26.76 3.97 -2.75
CA GLU A 24 25.67 4.03 -1.78
C GLU A 24 24.45 4.78 -2.33
N SER A 25 24.68 5.91 -3.00
CA SER A 25 23.64 6.74 -3.59
C SER A 25 22.93 6.01 -4.73
N THR A 26 23.67 5.25 -5.55
CA THR A 26 23.05 4.41 -6.59
C THR A 26 22.24 3.25 -6.01
N ARG A 27 22.64 2.72 -4.84
CA ARG A 27 21.86 1.68 -4.15
C ARG A 27 20.54 2.24 -3.63
N LEU A 28 20.59 3.40 -2.98
CA LEU A 28 19.40 4.06 -2.44
C LEU A 28 18.48 4.60 -3.54
N ALA A 29 19.04 5.09 -4.65
CA ALA A 29 18.25 5.53 -5.80
C ALA A 29 17.61 4.37 -6.58
N ALA A 30 18.10 3.14 -6.39
CA ALA A 30 17.51 1.94 -6.96
C ALA A 30 16.37 1.36 -6.10
N GLU A 31 16.12 1.91 -4.91
CA GLU A 31 14.95 1.56 -4.11
C GLU A 31 13.71 2.15 -4.79
N PRO A 32 12.74 1.33 -5.26
CA PRO A 32 11.51 1.83 -5.85
C PRO A 32 10.81 2.78 -4.88
N PRO A 33 10.15 3.84 -5.36
CA PRO A 33 9.28 4.65 -4.51
C PRO A 33 8.32 3.72 -3.77
N ARG A 34 8.29 3.80 -2.44
CA ARG A 34 7.31 3.04 -1.66
C ARG A 34 5.93 3.50 -2.11
N PRO A 35 5.02 2.59 -2.48
CA PRO A 35 3.69 2.98 -2.90
C PRO A 35 2.97 3.64 -1.73
N VAL A 36 2.59 4.90 -1.91
CA VAL A 36 1.83 5.67 -0.92
C VAL A 36 0.38 5.63 -1.34
N PHE A 37 -0.48 5.13 -0.45
CA PHE A 37 -1.92 5.21 -0.66
C PHE A 37 -2.41 6.62 -0.34
N ASP A 38 -3.03 7.28 -1.31
CA ASP A 38 -3.75 8.53 -1.14
C ASP A 38 -5.27 8.26 -1.22
N LEU A 39 -6.01 8.64 -0.18
CA LEU A 39 -7.45 8.37 -0.12
C LEU A 39 -8.23 9.20 -1.14
N ASP A 40 -7.83 10.45 -1.38
CA ASP A 40 -8.54 11.32 -2.31
C ASP A 40 -8.36 10.82 -3.74
N GLU A 41 -7.12 10.45 -4.11
CA GLU A 41 -6.82 9.82 -5.40
C GLU A 41 -7.56 8.48 -5.57
N ALA A 42 -7.57 7.65 -4.52
CA ALA A 42 -8.28 6.37 -4.55
C ALA A 42 -9.78 6.54 -4.76
N VAL A 43 -10.41 7.55 -4.14
CA VAL A 43 -11.84 7.84 -4.34
C VAL A 43 -12.12 8.19 -5.80
N ASP A 44 -11.32 9.08 -6.38
CA ASP A 44 -11.50 9.52 -7.77
C ASP A 44 -11.29 8.35 -8.75
N TRP A 45 -10.26 7.52 -8.52
CA TRP A 45 -10.02 6.33 -9.32
C TRP A 45 -11.19 5.34 -9.20
N VAL A 46 -11.57 4.97 -7.98
CA VAL A 46 -12.59 3.95 -7.73
C VAL A 46 -13.93 4.39 -8.28
N ALA A 47 -14.32 5.66 -8.12
CA ALA A 47 -15.53 6.20 -8.71
C ALA A 47 -15.56 6.12 -10.25
N GLY A 48 -14.38 6.13 -10.90
CA GLY A 48 -14.24 5.95 -12.35
C GLY A 48 -14.24 4.49 -12.82
N GLU A 49 -13.94 3.54 -11.94
CA GLU A 49 -13.76 2.11 -12.30
C GLU A 49 -14.98 1.25 -11.95
N ILE A 50 -15.82 1.67 -10.98
CA ILE A 50 -17.02 0.91 -10.60
C ILE A 50 -18.06 0.83 -11.74
N PRO A 51 -18.86 -0.25 -11.79
CA PRO A 51 -19.94 -0.38 -12.76
C PRO A 51 -20.92 0.79 -12.73
N PHE A 52 -21.42 1.19 -13.90
CA PHE A 52 -22.29 2.37 -14.04
C PHE A 52 -23.55 2.32 -13.16
N ASP A 53 -24.16 1.14 -13.01
CA ASP A 53 -25.33 0.92 -12.15
C ASP A 53 -25.03 1.18 -10.66
N VAL A 54 -23.81 0.89 -10.22
CA VAL A 54 -23.33 1.21 -8.87
C VAL A 54 -22.98 2.70 -8.75
N ALA A 55 -22.26 3.24 -9.72
CA ALA A 55 -21.86 4.65 -9.78
C ALA A 55 -23.05 5.62 -9.83
N ALA A 56 -24.16 5.19 -10.44
CA ALA A 56 -25.39 5.97 -10.50
C ALA A 56 -26.07 6.14 -9.14
N VAL A 57 -25.73 5.31 -8.15
CA VAL A 57 -26.34 5.30 -6.81
C VAL A 57 -25.37 5.84 -5.75
N LEU A 58 -24.09 5.48 -5.84
CA LEU A 58 -23.08 5.90 -4.85
C LEU A 58 -22.53 7.28 -5.18
N SER A 59 -22.48 8.16 -4.17
CA SER A 59 -21.73 9.41 -4.24
C SER A 59 -20.23 9.18 -3.98
N HIS A 60 -19.39 10.18 -4.27
CA HIS A 60 -17.97 10.14 -3.91
C HIS A 60 -17.76 10.05 -2.38
N ASP A 61 -18.66 10.63 -1.60
CA ASP A 61 -18.63 10.53 -0.14
C ASP A 61 -18.96 9.10 0.33
N ASP A 62 -19.89 8.41 -0.34
CA ASP A 62 -20.19 7.00 -0.06
C ASP A 62 -18.99 6.11 -0.38
N VAL A 63 -18.35 6.32 -1.54
CA VAL A 63 -17.12 5.60 -1.93
C VAL A 63 -16.01 5.85 -0.90
N ARG A 64 -15.79 7.11 -0.52
CA ARG A 64 -14.82 7.49 0.52
C ARG A 64 -15.11 6.79 1.84
N GLN A 65 -16.38 6.70 2.24
CA GLN A 65 -16.78 6.08 3.49
C GLN A 65 -16.52 4.56 3.47
N ILE A 66 -16.86 3.89 2.36
CA ILE A 66 -16.59 2.47 2.15
C ILE A 66 -15.08 2.19 2.19
N LEU A 67 -14.28 2.99 1.48
CA LEU A 67 -12.82 2.86 1.46
C LEU A 67 -12.22 3.04 2.86
N GLN A 68 -12.70 4.00 3.65
CA GLN A 68 -12.24 4.19 5.02
C GLN A 68 -12.51 2.97 5.92
N TRP A 69 -13.67 2.33 5.79
CA TRP A 69 -13.96 1.09 6.53
C TRP A 69 -13.10 -0.08 6.07
N SER A 70 -12.87 -0.21 4.76
CA SER A 70 -11.94 -1.20 4.20
C SER A 70 -10.52 -1.02 4.75
N LEU A 71 -9.99 0.21 4.73
CA LEU A 71 -8.66 0.51 5.27
C LEU A 71 -8.57 0.24 6.78
N ALA A 72 -9.65 0.50 7.52
CA ALA A 72 -9.72 0.15 8.94
C ALA A 72 -9.65 -1.37 9.16
N HIS A 73 -10.33 -2.15 8.31
CA HIS A 73 -10.25 -3.61 8.32
C HIS A 73 -8.82 -4.10 8.02
N LEU A 74 -8.23 -3.65 6.91
CA LEU A 74 -6.86 -4.01 6.52
C LEU A 74 -5.84 -3.68 7.61
N ARG A 75 -5.95 -2.48 8.22
CA ARG A 75 -5.08 -2.07 9.33
C ARG A 75 -5.28 -2.97 10.56
N SER A 76 -6.52 -3.38 10.87
CA SER A 76 -6.78 -4.29 11.98
C SER A 76 -6.18 -5.69 11.75
N ARG A 77 -6.23 -6.20 10.51
CA ARG A 77 -5.61 -7.48 10.14
C ARG A 77 -4.09 -7.40 10.16
N ALA A 78 -3.53 -6.29 9.66
CA ALA A 78 -2.09 -6.05 9.69
C ALA A 78 -1.50 -5.95 11.11
N LEU A 79 -2.28 -5.46 12.08
CA LEU A 79 -1.87 -5.42 13.49
C LEU A 79 -2.08 -6.76 14.22
N SER A 80 -2.88 -7.66 13.64
CA SER A 80 -3.17 -8.99 14.20
C SER A 80 -2.20 -10.05 13.69
N GLY A 81 -1.46 -9.77 12.61
CA GLY A 81 -0.33 -10.57 12.15
C GLY A 81 0.72 -10.71 13.25
N ASN A 82 1.21 -11.92 13.44
CA ASN A 82 1.99 -12.34 14.61
C ASN A 82 3.44 -11.80 14.56
N GLY A 83 3.63 -10.48 14.63
CA GLY A 83 4.93 -9.82 14.56
C GLY A 83 5.13 -8.82 15.70
N SER A 84 5.77 -9.26 16.79
CA SER A 84 6.17 -8.40 17.92
C SER A 84 7.36 -7.48 17.60
N ASP A 85 7.61 -7.16 16.33
CA ASP A 85 8.79 -6.40 15.91
C ASP A 85 8.40 -5.27 14.95
N PRO A 86 8.44 -3.99 15.38
CA PRO A 86 8.14 -2.85 14.53
C PRO A 86 9.13 -2.65 13.36
N ALA A 87 10.13 -3.54 13.22
CA ALA A 87 11.09 -3.57 12.13
C ALA A 87 10.79 -4.60 11.02
N ALA A 88 9.77 -5.45 11.16
CA ALA A 88 9.39 -6.44 10.13
C ALA A 88 8.54 -5.78 9.02
N VAL A 89 9.17 -4.89 8.24
CA VAL A 89 8.66 -4.45 6.94
C VAL A 89 8.84 -5.63 5.99
N GLY A 90 7.84 -6.50 5.87
CA GLY A 90 7.93 -7.67 4.98
C GLY A 90 6.85 -8.74 5.09
N ASP A 91 6.05 -8.78 6.17
CA ASP A 91 4.96 -9.75 6.28
C ASP A 91 3.77 -9.33 5.41
N SER A 92 3.44 -10.14 4.41
CA SER A 92 2.25 -10.00 3.58
C SER A 92 1.02 -10.42 4.39
N VAL A 93 0.02 -9.54 4.44
CA VAL A 93 -1.25 -9.83 5.12
C VAL A 93 -2.25 -10.28 4.07
N VAL A 94 -2.64 -11.55 4.12
CA VAL A 94 -3.72 -12.07 3.28
C VAL A 94 -5.05 -11.79 3.99
N VAL A 95 -5.93 -11.05 3.30
CA VAL A 95 -7.27 -10.76 3.79
C VAL A 95 -8.30 -11.33 2.83
N GLY A 96 -9.27 -12.06 3.36
CA GLY A 96 -10.34 -12.63 2.56
C GLY A 96 -11.22 -11.54 1.96
N GLU A 97 -11.56 -11.69 0.68
CA GLU A 97 -12.48 -10.79 -0.01
C GLU A 97 -13.85 -10.75 0.67
N GLU A 98 -14.42 -11.92 0.96
CA GLU A 98 -15.73 -12.07 1.59
C GLU A 98 -15.74 -11.54 3.03
N GLU A 99 -14.66 -11.74 3.77
CA GLU A 99 -14.48 -11.17 5.12
C GLU A 99 -14.49 -9.64 5.09
N SER A 100 -13.77 -9.05 4.11
CA SER A 100 -13.70 -7.60 3.93
C SER A 100 -15.08 -7.01 3.57
N VAL A 101 -15.82 -7.67 2.69
CA VAL A 101 -17.18 -7.25 2.31
C VAL A 101 -18.11 -7.27 3.53
N GLU A 102 -18.13 -8.36 4.30
CA GLU A 102 -19.02 -8.46 5.46
C GLU A 102 -18.64 -7.45 6.55
N TYR A 103 -17.35 -7.26 6.81
CA TYR A 103 -16.88 -6.23 7.74
C TYR A 103 -17.41 -4.84 7.36
N VAL A 104 -17.27 -4.46 6.09
CA VAL A 104 -17.74 -3.15 5.62
C VAL A 104 -19.25 -3.02 5.74
N LEU A 105 -20.02 -4.07 5.41
CA LEU A 105 -21.48 -4.07 5.56
C LEU A 105 -21.91 -3.91 7.01
N ASP A 106 -21.24 -4.57 7.95
CA ASP A 106 -21.49 -4.41 9.39
C ASP A 106 -21.20 -2.99 9.87
N ARG A 107 -20.11 -2.39 9.40
CA ARG A 107 -19.78 -0.98 9.70
C ARG A 107 -20.80 -0.02 9.09
N ALA A 108 -21.27 -0.28 7.87
CA ALA A 108 -22.29 0.51 7.21
C ALA A 108 -23.62 0.50 7.99
N ARG A 109 -24.10 -0.69 8.37
CA ARG A 109 -25.31 -0.86 9.18
C ARG A 109 -25.20 -0.13 10.51
N ALA A 110 -24.06 -0.25 11.19
CA ALA A 110 -23.81 0.44 12.45
C ALA A 110 -23.78 1.97 12.31
N ALA A 111 -23.37 2.49 11.14
CA ALA A 111 -23.39 3.91 10.81
C ALA A 111 -24.75 4.40 10.27
N GLY A 112 -25.74 3.51 10.11
CA GLY A 112 -27.06 3.83 9.56
C GLY A 112 -27.08 3.99 8.03
N SER A 113 -26.06 3.49 7.33
CA SER A 113 -26.00 3.45 5.87
C SER A 113 -26.49 2.10 5.36
N ASP A 114 -27.34 2.09 4.33
CA ASP A 114 -27.91 0.88 3.75
C ASP A 114 -27.30 0.59 2.37
N TYR A 115 -26.03 0.17 2.38
CA TYR A 115 -25.34 -0.26 1.17
C TYR A 115 -25.64 -1.73 0.89
N SER A 116 -25.95 -2.03 -0.37
CA SER A 116 -26.05 -3.41 -0.82
C SER A 116 -24.67 -4.08 -0.88
N ARG A 117 -24.66 -5.40 -0.73
CA ARG A 117 -23.46 -6.23 -0.90
C ARG A 117 -22.79 -6.04 -2.27
N ALA A 118 -23.58 -5.89 -3.34
CA ALA A 118 -23.05 -5.67 -4.68
C ALA A 118 -22.32 -4.33 -4.81
N GLN A 119 -22.85 -3.26 -4.20
CA GLN A 119 -22.21 -1.94 -4.17
C GLN A 119 -20.88 -1.99 -3.41
N VAL A 120 -20.87 -2.59 -2.21
CA VAL A 120 -19.65 -2.73 -1.41
C VAL A 120 -18.60 -3.55 -2.17
N LYS A 121 -18.99 -4.71 -2.71
CA LYS A 121 -18.07 -5.56 -3.46
C LYS A 121 -17.45 -4.83 -4.65
N ALA A 122 -18.25 -4.11 -5.44
CA ALA A 122 -17.75 -3.35 -6.59
C ALA A 122 -16.69 -2.31 -6.19
N VAL A 123 -16.91 -1.60 -5.07
CA VAL A 123 -15.94 -0.63 -4.54
C VAL A 123 -14.66 -1.31 -4.06
N LEU A 124 -14.76 -2.47 -3.38
CA LEU A 124 -13.58 -3.21 -2.90
C LEU A 124 -12.79 -3.86 -4.04
N ASP A 125 -13.45 -4.35 -5.09
CA ASP A 125 -12.80 -4.87 -6.30
C ASP A 125 -12.00 -3.75 -7.00
N ALA A 126 -12.61 -2.58 -7.17
CA ALA A 126 -11.95 -1.41 -7.74
C ALA A 126 -10.81 -0.89 -6.85
N GLN A 127 -10.97 -0.93 -5.52
CA GLN A 127 -9.90 -0.61 -4.57
C GLN A 127 -8.72 -1.56 -4.73
N LEU A 128 -8.97 -2.86 -4.86
CA LEU A 128 -7.91 -3.85 -5.08
C LEU A 128 -7.17 -3.57 -6.40
N ALA A 129 -7.90 -3.23 -7.47
CA ALA A 129 -7.30 -2.83 -8.74
C ALA A 129 -6.42 -1.58 -8.59
N TYR A 130 -6.87 -0.57 -7.85
CA TYR A 130 -6.05 0.62 -7.53
C TYR A 130 -4.79 0.26 -6.75
N LEU A 131 -4.91 -0.55 -5.70
CA LEU A 131 -3.78 -1.02 -4.89
C LEU A 131 -2.76 -1.80 -5.74
N GLN A 132 -3.22 -2.63 -6.67
CA GLN A 132 -2.35 -3.33 -7.62
C GLN A 132 -1.68 -2.36 -8.59
N ALA A 133 -2.40 -1.36 -9.10
CA ALA A 133 -1.88 -0.37 -10.04
C ALA A 133 -0.75 0.47 -9.42
N ILE A 134 -0.86 0.83 -8.15
CA ILE A 134 0.21 1.54 -7.43
C ILE A 134 1.30 0.59 -6.91
N GLY A 135 1.13 -0.73 -7.00
CA GLY A 135 2.08 -1.72 -6.49
C GLY A 135 2.00 -1.96 -4.98
N ALA A 136 0.92 -1.53 -4.33
CA ALA A 136 0.65 -1.76 -2.91
C ALA A 136 0.01 -3.12 -2.61
N ALA A 137 -0.52 -3.81 -3.63
CA ALA A 137 -1.04 -5.18 -3.52
C ALA A 137 -0.51 -6.06 -4.65
N GLY A 138 -0.32 -7.35 -4.35
CA GLY A 138 0.14 -8.37 -5.29
C GLY A 138 -0.61 -9.70 -5.08
N PRO A 139 -0.41 -10.70 -5.95
CA PRO A 139 -0.97 -12.02 -5.75
C PRO A 139 -0.48 -12.59 -4.41
N ALA A 140 -1.38 -13.28 -3.69
CA ALA A 140 -0.98 -14.01 -2.49
C ALA A 140 0.09 -15.05 -2.87
N SER A 141 1.17 -15.12 -2.10
CA SER A 141 2.17 -16.17 -2.31
C SER A 141 1.63 -17.49 -1.76
N PRO A 142 1.96 -18.64 -2.35
CA PRO A 142 1.59 -19.94 -1.79
C PRO A 142 2.10 -20.15 -0.35
N GLU A 143 3.15 -19.42 0.04
CA GLU A 143 3.76 -19.42 1.36
C GLU A 143 2.96 -18.59 2.39
N ASP A 144 2.08 -17.70 1.92
CA ASP A 144 1.23 -16.84 2.75
C ASP A 144 -0.09 -17.55 3.12
N VAL A 145 -0.41 -18.64 2.41
CA VAL A 145 -1.58 -19.50 2.65
C VAL A 145 -1.15 -20.68 3.51
N VAL A 146 -0.67 -20.40 4.74
CA VAL A 146 -0.51 -21.45 5.75
C VAL A 146 -1.84 -21.54 6.49
N ASP A 147 -2.60 -22.58 6.17
CA ASP A 147 -3.88 -22.94 6.79
C ASP A 147 -3.77 -23.01 8.33
N GLU A 148 -4.77 -22.45 9.02
CA GLU A 148 -5.09 -22.66 10.44
C GLU A 148 -5.47 -24.12 10.75
#